data_AF-A0A8C6AVX8-F1
#
_entry.id   AF-A0A8C6AVX8-F1
#
_cell.length_a   1.000
_cell.length_b   1.000
_cell.length_c   1.000
_cell.angle_alpha   90.00
_cell.angle_beta   90.00
_cell.angle_gamma   90.00
#
_symmetry.space_group_name_H-M   'P 1'
#
loop_
_entity.id
_entity.type
_entity.pdbx_description
1 polymer ?
#
loop_
_entity_poly.entity_id
_entity_poly.type
_entity_poly.pdbx_seq_one_letter_code
_entity_poly.pdbx_strand_id
1 'polypeptide(L)'
;MNIDIASIDMVSEVNMDYTLTMYFQQAWRDKRLSYNVIPLNLTLDNRVADQLWVPDTYFLNDKKSFVHGVTVKNRMIRLHPDGTVLYGLRITTTAACMMDLRRYPLDEQNCTLEIESYGYTTDDIEFYWRGDDNAVTGVTKIELPQFSIVDYKLITKKVVFSTGSYPRLSLSFKLKRNIGYFILQTYMPSILITILSWVSFWINYDASAARVALGITTVLTMTTINTHLRETLPKIPYVKAIDMYLMGCFVFVFMALLEYALVNYIFFGRGPQRQKKAAEKAASANNEKMRLDVNKVSSKGKPSLLLKLIEECL
;
A
#
# COMPACT_ATOMS: atom_id res chain seq x y z
N MET A 1 11.79 -20.69 27.29
CA MET A 1 10.43 -20.63 26.68
C MET A 1 10.45 -21.33 25.35
N ASN A 2 9.31 -21.90 24.94
CA ASN A 2 9.12 -22.55 23.65
C ASN A 2 7.73 -22.13 23.11
N ILE A 3 7.61 -21.86 21.83
CA ILE A 3 6.36 -21.40 21.19
C ILE A 3 6.09 -22.27 19.97
N ASP A 4 4.89 -22.83 19.90
CA ASP A 4 4.40 -23.47 18.67
C ASP A 4 3.24 -22.66 18.11
N ILE A 5 3.42 -22.05 16.95
CA ILE A 5 2.43 -21.17 16.35
C ILE A 5 1.40 -22.01 15.60
N ALA A 6 0.13 -21.84 15.96
CA ALA A 6 -0.96 -22.52 15.28
C ALA A 6 -1.39 -21.75 14.02
N SER A 7 -1.58 -20.43 14.15
CA SER A 7 -2.01 -19.56 13.04
C SER A 7 -1.72 -18.09 13.33
N ILE A 8 -1.57 -17.31 12.26
CA ILE A 8 -1.74 -15.86 12.29
C ILE A 8 -3.07 -15.60 11.59
N ASP A 9 -4.05 -15.10 12.34
CA ASP A 9 -5.45 -15.09 11.90
C ASP A 9 -5.75 -13.87 11.02
N MET A 10 -5.30 -12.69 11.42
CA MET A 10 -5.50 -11.44 10.69
C MET A 10 -4.35 -10.48 10.95
N VAL A 11 -3.93 -9.76 9.91
CA VAL A 11 -3.01 -8.62 10.00
C VAL A 11 -3.82 -7.39 9.57
N SER A 12 -4.06 -6.45 10.48
CA SER A 12 -4.87 -5.26 10.24
C SER A 12 -3.98 -4.03 10.08
N GLU A 13 -3.94 -3.48 8.87
CA GLU A 13 -3.30 -2.18 8.63
C GLU A 13 -4.10 -1.05 9.28
N VAL A 14 -5.43 -1.19 9.36
CA VAL A 14 -6.34 -0.18 9.93
C VAL A 14 -6.07 0.01 11.41
N ASN A 15 -6.01 -1.10 12.16
CA ASN A 15 -5.80 -1.07 13.60
C ASN A 15 -4.31 -1.09 13.99
N MET A 16 -3.40 -1.31 13.03
CA MET A 16 -1.96 -1.51 13.28
C MET A 16 -1.71 -2.63 14.29
N ASP A 17 -2.30 -3.80 14.03
CA ASP A 17 -2.13 -5.00 14.84
C ASP A 17 -2.21 -6.29 14.03
N TYR A 18 -1.82 -7.39 14.66
CA TYR A 18 -1.97 -8.72 14.11
C TYR A 18 -2.44 -9.68 15.21
N THR A 19 -3.22 -10.68 14.82
CA THR A 19 -3.74 -11.70 15.73
C THR A 19 -2.98 -13.00 15.55
N LEU A 20 -2.42 -13.50 16.65
CA LEU A 20 -1.58 -14.68 16.71
C LEU A 20 -2.21 -15.70 17.65
N THR A 21 -2.40 -16.92 17.17
CA THR A 21 -2.80 -18.06 17.98
C THR A 21 -1.62 -19.02 18.12
N MET A 22 -1.23 -19.32 19.35
CA MET A 22 -0.04 -20.11 19.65
C MET A 22 -0.20 -20.99 20.88
N TYR A 23 0.58 -22.07 20.93
CA TYR A 23 0.88 -22.83 22.13
C TYR A 23 2.14 -22.25 22.77
N PHE A 24 1.94 -21.56 23.88
CA PHE A 24 2.99 -20.91 24.64
C PHE A 24 3.43 -21.82 25.80
N GLN A 25 4.69 -22.23 25.80
CA GLN A 25 5.24 -23.17 26.78
C GLN A 25 6.38 -22.55 27.58
N GLN A 26 6.32 -22.77 28.89
CA GLN A 26 7.31 -22.36 29.86
C GLN A 26 7.80 -23.59 30.61
N ALA A 27 9.10 -23.63 30.86
CA ALA A 27 9.70 -24.65 31.68
C ALA A 27 10.65 -24.00 32.67
N TRP A 28 10.53 -24.38 33.93
CA TRP A 28 11.42 -23.96 35.01
C TRP A 28 11.60 -25.12 35.98
N ARG A 29 12.57 -25.01 36.89
CA ARG A 29 12.82 -26.03 37.90
C ARG A 29 12.45 -25.52 39.28
N ASP A 30 11.48 -26.16 39.92
CA ASP A 30 11.09 -25.90 41.30
C ASP A 30 11.46 -27.10 42.18
N LYS A 31 12.48 -26.90 43.03
CA LYS A 31 12.99 -27.95 43.94
C LYS A 31 11.93 -28.43 44.95
N ARG A 32 10.91 -27.62 45.25
CA ARG A 32 9.83 -27.99 46.19
C ARG A 32 8.90 -29.06 45.63
N LEU A 33 8.88 -29.23 44.30
CA LEU A 33 8.00 -30.15 43.59
C LEU A 33 8.71 -31.41 43.08
N SER A 34 9.94 -31.68 43.54
CA SER A 34 10.66 -32.91 43.19
C SER A 34 10.09 -34.12 43.91
N TYR A 35 10.05 -35.27 43.24
CA TYR A 35 9.56 -36.53 43.79
C TYR A 35 10.43 -37.71 43.35
N ASN A 36 10.68 -38.64 44.27
CA ASN A 36 11.60 -39.76 44.03
C ASN A 36 10.89 -41.13 43.86
N VAL A 37 9.60 -41.20 44.20
CA VAL A 37 8.88 -42.49 44.30
C VAL A 37 8.38 -42.98 42.95
N ILE A 38 8.11 -42.07 42.00
CA ILE A 38 7.45 -42.39 40.73
C ILE A 38 8.43 -42.11 39.57
N PRO A 39 8.75 -43.11 38.72
CA PRO A 39 9.69 -42.92 37.60
C PRO A 39 9.03 -42.35 36.34
N LEU A 40 7.91 -41.63 36.48
CA LEU A 40 7.09 -41.12 35.37
C LEU A 40 6.95 -39.60 35.46
N ASN A 41 6.73 -38.95 34.32
CA ASN A 41 6.36 -37.54 34.26
C ASN A 41 4.85 -37.40 34.53
N LEU A 42 4.50 -36.76 35.64
CA LEU A 42 3.11 -36.60 36.07
C LEU A 42 2.47 -35.45 35.29
N THR A 43 1.52 -35.77 34.40
CA THR A 43 0.68 -34.76 33.76
C THR A 43 -0.56 -34.55 34.63
N LEU A 44 -0.64 -33.39 35.28
CA LEU A 44 -1.69 -33.04 36.21
C LEU A 44 -2.83 -32.29 35.52
N ASP A 45 -3.98 -32.27 36.19
CA ASP A 45 -5.13 -31.46 35.80
C ASP A 45 -4.81 -29.96 35.82
N ASN A 46 -5.44 -29.20 34.92
CA ASN A 46 -5.18 -27.77 34.74
C ASN A 46 -5.51 -26.89 35.95
N ARG A 47 -6.28 -27.38 36.93
CA ARG A 47 -6.64 -26.66 38.17
C ARG A 47 -5.48 -26.56 39.15
N VAL A 48 -4.50 -27.47 39.08
CA VAL A 48 -3.31 -27.39 39.95
C VAL A 48 -2.47 -26.15 39.68
N ALA A 49 -2.56 -25.59 38.47
CA ALA A 49 -1.85 -24.37 38.10
C ALA A 49 -2.24 -23.17 38.99
N ASP A 50 -3.44 -23.16 39.56
CA ASP A 50 -3.91 -22.09 40.45
C ASP A 50 -3.36 -22.24 41.90
N GLN A 51 -2.73 -23.38 42.21
CA GLN A 51 -2.13 -23.69 43.52
C GLN A 51 -0.59 -23.68 43.48
N LEU A 52 0.00 -23.54 42.29
CA LEU A 52 1.43 -23.51 42.08
C LEU A 52 1.88 -22.10 41.74
N TRP A 53 3.13 -21.79 42.05
CA TRP A 53 3.76 -20.60 41.50
C TRP A 53 3.97 -20.79 40.00
N VAL A 54 3.51 -19.83 39.20
CA VAL A 54 3.75 -19.73 37.77
C VAL A 54 4.34 -18.35 37.45
N PRO A 55 5.26 -18.23 36.47
CA PRO A 55 5.82 -16.94 36.07
C PRO A 55 4.74 -15.95 35.63
N ASP A 56 4.88 -14.68 36.02
CA ASP A 56 3.97 -13.57 35.73
C ASP A 56 4.24 -12.93 34.36
N THR A 57 4.41 -13.76 33.34
CA THR A 57 4.78 -13.30 32.00
C THR A 57 3.63 -12.60 31.30
N TYR A 58 3.89 -11.43 30.75
CA TYR A 58 2.96 -10.67 29.95
C TYR A 58 3.54 -10.36 28.57
N PHE A 59 2.68 -9.98 27.63
CA PHE A 59 3.10 -9.51 26.32
C PHE A 59 2.98 -7.99 26.28
N LEU A 60 4.09 -7.29 26.02
CA LEU A 60 4.12 -5.83 26.04
C LEU A 60 3.22 -5.22 24.96
N ASN A 61 3.19 -5.86 23.79
CA ASN A 61 2.42 -5.40 22.64
C ASN A 61 0.94 -5.82 22.70
N ASP A 62 0.48 -6.49 23.76
CA ASP A 62 -0.88 -7.01 23.83
C ASP A 62 -1.91 -5.87 23.88
N LYS A 63 -2.84 -5.88 22.93
CA LYS A 63 -4.07 -5.08 23.01
C LYS A 63 -5.20 -5.88 23.64
N LYS A 64 -5.27 -7.17 23.32
CA LYS A 64 -6.31 -8.09 23.76
C LYS A 64 -5.81 -9.51 23.60
N SER A 65 -5.80 -10.26 24.69
CA SER A 65 -5.52 -11.69 24.67
C SER A 65 -6.53 -12.48 25.48
N PHE A 66 -6.65 -13.77 25.15
CA PHE A 66 -7.43 -14.71 25.94
C PHE A 66 -6.81 -16.11 25.87
N VAL A 67 -6.98 -16.86 26.95
CA VAL A 67 -6.68 -18.29 27.00
C VAL A 67 -7.92 -19.06 26.56
N HIS A 68 -7.75 -20.01 25.65
CA HIS A 68 -8.86 -20.83 25.16
C HIS A 68 -9.49 -21.67 26.27
N GLY A 69 -10.82 -21.80 26.26
CA GLY A 69 -11.60 -22.33 27.39
C GLY A 69 -12.55 -23.48 27.07
N VAL A 70 -12.45 -24.09 25.89
CA VAL A 70 -13.39 -25.12 25.42
C VAL A 70 -12.66 -26.46 25.23
N THR A 71 -13.11 -27.57 25.82
CA THR A 71 -14.21 -27.71 26.83
C THR A 71 -13.80 -27.27 28.23
N VAL A 72 -12.50 -27.09 28.49
CA VAL A 72 -11.92 -26.56 29.74
C VAL A 72 -10.87 -25.48 29.41
N LYS A 73 -10.37 -24.75 30.40
CA LYS A 73 -9.23 -23.85 30.20
C LYS A 73 -8.02 -24.63 29.69
N ASN A 74 -7.51 -24.28 28.51
CA ASN A 74 -6.42 -24.96 27.82
C ASN A 74 -5.08 -24.60 28.46
N ARG A 75 -4.84 -25.19 29.63
CA ARG A 75 -3.59 -25.14 30.39
C ARG A 75 -3.14 -26.58 30.65
N MET A 76 -1.84 -26.80 30.68
CA MET A 76 -1.28 -28.08 31.11
C MET A 76 -0.17 -27.85 32.13
N ILE A 77 -0.09 -28.73 33.12
CA ILE A 77 1.04 -28.82 34.05
C ILE A 77 1.59 -30.23 33.93
N ARG A 78 2.88 -30.34 33.58
CA ARG A 78 3.60 -31.60 33.60
C ARG A 78 4.80 -31.46 34.54
N LEU A 79 4.79 -32.26 35.59
CA LEU A 79 5.85 -32.35 36.57
C LEU A 79 6.81 -33.48 36.18
N HIS A 80 8.09 -33.20 36.30
CA HIS A 80 9.17 -34.15 36.15
C HIS A 80 9.76 -34.52 37.52
N PRO A 81 10.33 -35.72 37.69
CA PRO A 81 10.85 -36.18 38.98
C PRO A 81 11.92 -35.27 39.60
N ASP A 82 12.70 -34.58 38.76
CA ASP A 82 13.79 -33.67 39.14
C ASP A 82 13.30 -32.29 39.63
N GLY A 83 11.98 -32.07 39.66
CA GLY A 83 11.33 -30.81 39.98
C GLY A 83 11.13 -29.88 38.78
N THR A 84 11.43 -30.31 37.56
CA THR A 84 11.14 -29.52 36.36
C THR A 84 9.63 -29.47 36.12
N VAL A 85 9.09 -28.27 35.96
CA VAL A 85 7.68 -28.01 35.66
C VAL A 85 7.59 -27.54 34.22
N LEU A 86 6.73 -28.17 33.42
CA LEU A 86 6.32 -27.69 32.11
C LEU A 86 4.90 -27.15 32.21
N TYR A 87 4.75 -25.87 31.92
CA TYR A 87 3.48 -25.16 31.85
C TYR A 87 3.18 -24.78 30.41
N GLY A 88 2.06 -25.25 29.89
CA GLY A 88 1.62 -24.96 28.53
C GLY A 88 0.29 -24.22 28.53
N LEU A 89 0.18 -23.22 27.65
CA LEU A 89 -1.01 -22.41 27.44
C LEU A 89 -1.35 -22.37 25.95
N ARG A 90 -2.65 -22.44 25.61
CA ARG A 90 -3.11 -22.05 24.26
C ARG A 90 -3.66 -20.63 24.34
N ILE A 91 -2.96 -19.69 23.72
CA ILE A 91 -3.25 -18.26 23.79
C ILE A 91 -3.56 -17.74 22.39
N THR A 92 -4.60 -16.92 22.28
CA THR A 92 -4.76 -16.01 21.15
C THR A 92 -4.53 -14.59 21.66
N THR A 93 -3.60 -13.88 21.04
CA THR A 93 -3.26 -12.49 21.36
C THR A 93 -3.33 -11.63 20.11
N THR A 94 -3.92 -10.45 20.26
CA THR A 94 -3.85 -9.38 19.26
C THR A 94 -2.76 -8.42 19.68
N ALA A 95 -1.62 -8.50 19.01
CA ALA A 95 -0.44 -7.72 19.31
C ALA A 95 -0.34 -6.49 18.39
N ALA A 96 -0.03 -5.34 18.97
CA ALA A 96 0.23 -4.10 18.25
C ALA A 96 1.50 -4.22 17.40
N CYS A 97 1.41 -3.76 16.16
CA CYS A 97 2.53 -3.70 15.21
C CYS A 97 2.49 -2.36 14.46
N MET A 98 3.50 -1.53 14.69
CA MET A 98 3.64 -0.25 14.01
C MET A 98 4.16 -0.49 12.58
N MET A 99 3.28 -0.35 11.59
CA MET A 99 3.60 -0.63 10.18
C MET A 99 4.04 0.64 9.44
N ASP A 100 5.13 0.57 8.67
CA ASP A 100 5.51 1.64 7.75
C ASP A 100 4.91 1.38 6.37
N LEU A 101 3.79 2.04 6.10
CA LEU A 101 3.01 1.87 4.87
C LEU A 101 3.42 2.83 3.72
N ARG A 102 4.58 3.52 3.81
CA ARG A 102 5.04 4.44 2.74
C ARG A 102 5.19 3.73 1.39
N ARG A 103 5.68 2.48 1.40
CA ARG A 103 5.88 1.65 0.21
C ARG A 103 4.68 0.79 -0.17
N TYR A 104 3.51 0.99 0.45
CA TYR A 104 2.33 0.19 0.20
C TYR A 104 1.91 0.19 -1.28
N PRO A 105 1.59 -0.97 -1.90
CA PRO A 105 1.55 -2.34 -1.36
C PRO A 105 2.84 -3.17 -1.62
N LEU A 106 3.96 -2.53 -1.93
CA LEU A 106 5.26 -3.15 -2.21
C LEU A 106 6.17 -3.14 -0.97
N ASP A 107 5.57 -3.31 0.21
CA ASP A 107 6.18 -3.13 1.52
C ASP A 107 6.54 -4.46 2.21
N GLU A 108 7.51 -4.36 3.13
CA GLU A 108 7.85 -5.40 4.10
C GLU A 108 7.63 -4.83 5.50
N GLN A 109 6.97 -5.59 6.36
CA GLN A 109 6.61 -5.21 7.73
C GLN A 109 7.30 -6.11 8.74
N ASN A 110 7.82 -5.52 9.82
CA ASN A 110 8.40 -6.26 10.93
C ASN A 110 7.47 -6.17 12.13
N CYS A 111 6.78 -7.26 12.45
CA CYS A 111 5.88 -7.33 13.59
C CYS A 111 6.47 -8.19 14.70
N THR A 112 6.51 -7.64 15.92
CA THR A 112 7.17 -8.27 17.06
C THR A 112 6.18 -8.67 18.15
N LEU A 113 6.41 -9.84 18.74
CA LEU A 113 5.82 -10.25 20.00
C LEU A 113 6.87 -10.13 21.10
N GLU A 114 6.70 -9.15 21.96
CA GLU A 114 7.59 -8.87 23.08
C GLU A 114 7.03 -9.54 24.35
N ILE A 115 7.83 -10.41 24.97
CA ILE A 115 7.48 -11.26 26.12
C ILE A 115 8.37 -10.85 27.29
N GLU A 116 7.77 -10.53 28.43
CA GLU A 116 8.48 -9.96 29.58
C GLU A 116 7.86 -10.41 30.91
N SER A 117 8.64 -10.38 32.01
CA SER A 117 8.12 -10.56 33.38
C SER A 117 7.61 -9.22 33.90
N TYR A 118 6.47 -9.23 34.58
CA TYR A 118 5.85 -8.00 35.08
C TYR A 118 6.48 -7.50 36.38
N GLY A 119 6.59 -8.37 37.39
CA GLY A 119 7.05 -8.02 38.72
C GLY A 119 8.50 -8.41 39.01
N TYR A 120 8.98 -9.52 38.46
CA TYR A 120 10.30 -10.06 38.77
C TYR A 120 11.39 -9.43 37.90
N THR A 121 12.45 -8.96 38.54
CA THR A 121 13.59 -8.36 37.84
C THR A 121 14.54 -9.43 37.32
N THR A 122 15.59 -9.03 36.60
CA THR A 122 16.65 -9.94 36.15
C THR A 122 17.40 -10.63 37.27
N ASP A 123 17.28 -10.15 38.51
CA ASP A 123 17.90 -10.77 39.68
C ASP A 123 17.05 -11.95 40.20
N ASP A 124 15.74 -11.96 39.91
CA ASP A 124 14.78 -12.94 40.39
C ASP A 124 14.46 -14.00 39.32
N ILE A 125 14.38 -13.58 38.05
CA ILE A 125 14.00 -14.44 36.93
C ILE A 125 14.85 -14.15 35.69
N GLU A 126 15.21 -15.21 34.97
CA GLU A 126 15.89 -15.11 33.68
C GLU A 126 15.10 -15.85 32.59
N PHE A 127 15.03 -15.24 31.41
CA PHE A 127 14.39 -15.85 30.24
C PHE A 127 15.41 -16.23 29.17
N TYR A 128 15.17 -17.38 28.56
CA TYR A 128 15.93 -17.87 27.42
C TYR A 128 15.02 -18.68 26.49
N TRP A 129 15.40 -18.74 25.22
CA TRP A 129 14.75 -19.57 24.21
C TRP A 129 15.21 -21.03 24.36
N ARG A 130 14.28 -21.96 24.53
CA ARG A 130 14.63 -23.37 24.74
C ARG A 130 14.86 -24.03 23.38
N GLY A 131 16.13 -24.22 23.02
CA GLY A 131 16.53 -24.79 21.74
C GLY A 131 16.98 -23.74 20.72
N ASP A 132 17.34 -22.53 21.18
CA ASP A 132 17.82 -21.41 20.37
C ASP A 132 16.94 -21.20 19.13
N ASP A 133 17.46 -21.47 17.94
CA ASP A 133 16.75 -21.29 16.65
C ASP A 133 15.48 -22.14 16.52
N ASN A 134 15.41 -23.28 17.21
CA ASN A 134 14.27 -24.20 17.15
C ASN A 134 13.25 -23.97 18.28
N ALA A 135 13.39 -22.91 19.06
CA ALA A 135 12.47 -22.59 20.15
C ALA A 135 11.11 -22.06 19.65
N VAL A 136 10.97 -21.79 18.35
CA VAL A 136 9.71 -21.40 17.72
C VAL A 136 9.41 -22.32 16.54
N THR A 137 8.29 -23.02 16.61
CA THR A 137 7.84 -23.96 15.58
C THR A 137 6.51 -23.52 14.96
N GLY A 138 6.13 -24.16 13.85
CA GLY A 138 4.84 -23.90 13.19
C GLY A 138 4.87 -22.78 12.15
N VAL A 139 5.88 -21.89 12.18
CA VAL A 139 5.98 -20.72 11.26
C VAL A 139 5.86 -21.10 9.79
N THR A 140 6.52 -22.18 9.36
CA THR A 140 6.54 -22.61 7.96
C THR A 140 5.22 -23.17 7.45
N LYS A 141 4.28 -23.52 8.35
CA LYS A 141 2.95 -24.04 8.01
C LYS A 141 1.89 -22.93 7.90
N ILE A 142 2.28 -21.69 8.20
CA ILE A 142 1.34 -20.57 8.23
C ILE A 142 1.17 -20.03 6.81
N GLU A 143 -0.04 -20.16 6.30
CA GLU A 143 -0.44 -19.53 5.05
C GLU A 143 -1.30 -18.30 5.35
N LEU A 144 -0.80 -17.14 4.96
CA LEU A 144 -1.53 -15.88 5.04
C LEU A 144 -2.05 -15.51 3.64
N PRO A 145 -3.31 -15.05 3.51
CA PRO A 145 -3.87 -14.74 2.20
C PRO A 145 -3.21 -13.51 1.54
N GLN A 146 -2.84 -12.50 2.33
CA GLN A 146 -2.32 -11.22 1.84
C GLN A 146 -0.81 -11.04 2.06
N PHE A 147 -0.20 -11.87 2.91
CA PHE A 147 1.20 -11.76 3.29
C PHE A 147 1.91 -13.10 3.12
N SER A 148 3.22 -13.04 3.04
CA SER A 148 4.12 -14.18 3.13
C SER A 148 5.11 -13.93 4.25
N ILE A 149 5.36 -14.93 5.08
CA ILE A 149 6.39 -14.84 6.12
C ILE A 149 7.73 -15.15 5.43
N VAL A 150 8.61 -14.15 5.38
CA VAL A 150 9.93 -14.29 4.74
C VAL A 150 10.94 -14.89 5.72
N ASP A 151 10.90 -14.41 6.96
CA ASP A 151 11.87 -14.75 7.99
C ASP A 151 11.27 -14.49 9.38
N TYR A 152 11.85 -15.10 10.41
CA TYR A 152 11.55 -14.80 11.80
C TYR A 152 12.84 -14.79 12.62
N LYS A 153 12.87 -13.95 13.65
CA LYS A 153 14.04 -13.76 14.51
C LYS A 153 13.69 -13.87 15.97
N LEU A 154 14.58 -14.53 16.72
CA LEU A 154 14.50 -14.67 18.16
C LEU A 154 15.57 -13.80 18.79
N ILE A 155 15.15 -12.89 19.66
CA ILE A 155 16.03 -11.94 20.32
C ILE A 155 15.83 -12.07 21.83
N THR A 156 16.94 -12.07 22.57
CA THR A 156 16.97 -12.01 24.04
C THR A 156 17.60 -10.68 24.42
N LYS A 157 16.92 -9.88 25.24
CA LYS A 157 17.42 -8.56 25.67
C LYS A 157 17.04 -8.27 27.13
N LYS A 158 17.78 -7.36 27.75
CA LYS A 158 17.46 -6.79 29.06
C LYS A 158 16.99 -5.35 28.85
N VAL A 159 15.95 -4.96 29.56
CA VAL A 159 15.34 -3.63 29.44
C VAL A 159 15.28 -2.99 30.81
N VAL A 160 15.55 -1.69 30.86
CA VAL A 160 15.63 -0.95 32.12
C VAL A 160 14.43 -0.01 32.21
N PHE A 161 13.67 -0.15 33.28
CA PHE A 161 12.60 0.75 33.68
C PHE A 161 12.97 1.47 34.97
N SER A 162 12.14 2.42 35.39
CA SER A 162 12.31 3.12 36.67
C SER A 162 12.27 2.18 37.88
N THR A 163 11.61 1.02 37.76
CA THR A 163 11.44 0.03 38.83
C THR A 163 12.53 -1.04 38.88
N GLY A 164 13.33 -1.18 37.81
CA GLY A 164 14.36 -2.22 37.74
C GLY A 164 14.71 -2.64 36.31
N SER A 165 15.58 -3.64 36.22
CA SER A 165 15.96 -4.31 34.97
C SER A 165 15.14 -5.58 34.80
N TYR A 166 14.52 -5.77 33.64
CA TYR A 166 13.64 -6.91 33.35
C TYR A 166 14.15 -7.72 32.15
N PRO A 167 14.00 -9.07 32.19
CA PRO A 167 14.34 -9.91 31.06
C PRO A 167 13.24 -9.86 30.00
N ARG A 168 13.61 -9.63 28.74
CA ARG A 168 12.66 -9.59 27.62
C ARG A 168 13.09 -10.51 26.49
N LEU A 169 12.17 -11.35 26.04
CA LEU A 169 12.30 -12.10 24.79
C LEU A 169 11.46 -11.43 23.70
N SER A 170 11.96 -11.41 22.48
CA SER A 170 11.26 -10.85 21.32
C SER A 170 11.27 -11.84 20.17
N LEU A 171 10.07 -12.15 19.67
CA LEU A 171 9.85 -12.91 18.44
C LEU A 171 9.42 -11.94 17.35
N SER A 172 10.28 -11.73 16.35
CA SER A 172 10.02 -10.83 15.23
C SER A 172 9.67 -11.60 13.98
N PHE A 173 8.56 -11.28 13.33
CA PHE A 173 8.17 -11.78 12.02
C PHE A 173 8.45 -10.75 10.94
N LYS A 174 9.11 -11.17 9.86
CA LYS A 174 9.29 -10.39 8.65
C LYS A 174 8.20 -10.77 7.64
N LEU A 175 7.17 -9.93 7.54
CA LEU A 175 6.00 -10.12 6.68
C LEU A 175 6.20 -9.35 5.37
N LYS A 176 6.10 -10.04 4.24
CA LYS A 176 6.13 -9.43 2.91
C LYS A 176 4.76 -9.52 2.25
N ARG A 177 4.26 -8.40 1.74
CA ARG A 177 2.94 -8.33 1.14
C ARG A 177 2.90 -8.99 -0.24
N ASN A 178 1.86 -9.77 -0.50
CA ASN A 178 1.59 -10.35 -1.81
C ASN A 178 0.91 -9.32 -2.71
N ILE A 179 1.48 -9.09 -3.90
CA ILE A 179 1.08 -7.97 -4.77
C ILE A 179 -0.02 -8.33 -5.78
N GLY A 180 -0.30 -9.63 -5.98
CA GLY A 180 -1.17 -10.11 -7.06
C GLY A 180 -2.59 -9.55 -7.01
N TYR A 181 -3.15 -9.43 -5.81
CA TYR A 181 -4.45 -8.81 -5.58
C TYR A 181 -4.50 -7.34 -6.06
N PHE A 182 -3.49 -6.55 -5.68
CA PHE A 182 -3.40 -5.14 -6.06
C PHE A 182 -3.22 -4.95 -7.56
N ILE A 183 -2.48 -5.84 -8.21
CA ILE A 183 -2.30 -5.80 -9.67
C ILE A 183 -3.66 -5.90 -10.36
N LEU A 184 -4.46 -6.91 -10.02
CA LEU A 184 -5.75 -7.16 -10.67
C LEU A 184 -6.82 -6.14 -10.30
N GLN A 185 -6.88 -5.71 -9.04
CA GLN A 185 -7.96 -4.84 -8.56
C GLN A 185 -7.68 -3.34 -8.73
N THR A 186 -6.41 -2.92 -8.76
CA THR A 186 -6.05 -1.49 -8.82
C THR A 186 -5.21 -1.13 -10.03
N TYR A 187 -4.05 -1.78 -10.22
CA TYR A 187 -3.11 -1.37 -11.26
C TYR A 187 -3.68 -1.60 -12.66
N MET A 188 -4.20 -2.80 -12.95
CA MET A 188 -4.74 -3.15 -14.27
C MET A 188 -5.94 -2.27 -14.67
N PRO A 189 -6.99 -2.07 -13.83
CA PRO A 189 -8.09 -1.16 -14.17
C PRO A 189 -7.61 0.28 -14.41
N SER A 190 -6.69 0.78 -13.59
CA SER A 190 -6.16 2.14 -13.73
C SER A 190 -5.39 2.35 -15.04
N ILE A 191 -4.62 1.35 -15.47
CA ILE A 191 -3.92 1.37 -16.77
C ILE A 191 -4.94 1.38 -17.90
N LEU A 192 -5.93 0.49 -17.86
CA LEU A 192 -6.96 0.41 -18.89
C LEU A 192 -7.77 1.72 -19.02
N ILE A 193 -8.14 2.34 -17.89
CA ILE A 193 -8.83 3.65 -17.89
C ILE A 193 -7.94 4.74 -18.50
N THR A 194 -6.64 4.72 -18.18
CA THR A 194 -5.70 5.70 -18.75
C THR A 194 -5.59 5.51 -20.26
N ILE A 195 -5.50 4.27 -20.76
CA ILE A 195 -5.50 3.98 -22.20
C ILE A 195 -6.84 4.38 -22.85
N LEU A 196 -7.98 4.13 -22.19
CA LEU A 196 -9.29 4.57 -22.67
C LEU A 196 -9.38 6.08 -22.82
N SER A 197 -8.73 6.86 -21.95
CA SER A 197 -8.67 8.32 -22.11
C SER A 197 -7.98 8.74 -23.41
N TRP A 198 -6.99 7.97 -23.87
CA TRP A 198 -6.27 8.25 -25.12
C TRP A 198 -7.11 7.99 -26.36
N VAL A 199 -8.10 7.10 -26.30
CA VAL A 199 -9.03 6.83 -27.43
C VAL A 199 -9.68 8.11 -27.94
N SER A 200 -9.88 9.10 -27.05
CA SER A 200 -10.39 10.42 -27.43
C SER A 200 -9.55 11.14 -28.48
N PHE A 201 -8.25 10.85 -28.62
CA PHE A 201 -7.38 11.45 -29.64
C PHE A 201 -7.64 10.94 -31.05
N TRP A 202 -8.19 9.74 -31.19
CA TRP A 202 -8.55 9.16 -32.50
C TRP A 202 -9.94 9.59 -32.98
N ILE A 203 -10.76 10.16 -32.09
CA ILE A 203 -12.12 10.63 -32.42
C ILE A 203 -12.03 11.99 -33.08
N ASN A 204 -12.77 12.19 -34.18
CA ASN A 204 -12.82 13.45 -34.89
C ASN A 204 -13.20 14.61 -33.95
N TYR A 205 -12.55 15.76 -34.10
CA TYR A 205 -12.74 16.92 -33.24
C TYR A 205 -14.15 17.51 -33.33
N ASP A 206 -14.88 17.28 -34.42
CA ASP A 206 -16.28 17.68 -34.58
C ASP A 206 -17.23 16.97 -33.61
N ALA A 207 -16.87 15.76 -33.16
CA ALA A 207 -17.68 14.94 -32.25
C ALA A 207 -17.50 15.37 -30.78
N SER A 208 -17.86 16.62 -30.49
CA SER A 208 -17.66 17.26 -29.18
C SER A 208 -18.27 16.49 -28.00
N ALA A 209 -19.54 16.06 -28.14
CA ALA A 209 -20.24 15.32 -27.09
C ALA A 209 -19.53 14.01 -26.71
N ALA A 210 -18.97 13.29 -27.68
CA ALA A 210 -18.29 12.02 -27.44
C ALA A 210 -16.95 12.20 -26.70
N ARG A 211 -16.13 13.19 -27.10
CA ARG A 211 -14.82 13.45 -26.48
C ARG A 211 -14.99 13.95 -25.03
N VAL A 212 -15.94 14.86 -24.78
CA VAL A 212 -16.25 15.36 -23.43
C VAL A 212 -16.78 14.24 -22.53
N ALA A 213 -17.73 13.43 -23.02
CA ALA A 213 -18.31 12.35 -22.24
C ALA A 213 -17.24 11.32 -21.83
N LEU A 214 -16.35 10.92 -22.75
CA LEU A 214 -15.22 10.03 -22.44
C LEU A 214 -14.28 10.64 -21.40
N GLY A 215 -13.88 11.90 -21.56
CA GLY A 215 -12.96 12.57 -20.64
C GLY A 215 -13.53 12.75 -19.22
N ILE A 216 -14.79 13.19 -19.09
CA ILE A 216 -15.42 13.35 -17.77
C ILE A 216 -15.65 11.99 -17.11
N THR A 217 -16.11 10.99 -17.86
CA THR A 217 -16.37 9.64 -17.31
C THR A 217 -15.08 8.99 -16.84
N THR A 218 -13.97 9.13 -17.58
CA THR A 218 -12.67 8.57 -17.17
C THR A 218 -12.12 9.26 -15.90
N VAL A 219 -12.26 10.58 -15.76
CA VAL A 219 -11.91 11.31 -14.52
C VAL A 219 -12.77 10.84 -13.33
N LEU A 220 -14.09 10.69 -13.55
CA LEU A 220 -15.00 10.20 -12.52
C LEU A 220 -14.63 8.78 -12.08
N THR A 221 -14.43 7.85 -13.02
CA THR A 221 -14.05 6.46 -12.71
C THR A 221 -12.73 6.41 -11.94
N MET A 222 -11.74 7.23 -12.31
CA MET A 222 -10.48 7.31 -11.58
C MET A 222 -10.65 7.85 -10.15
N THR A 223 -11.54 8.83 -9.99
CA THR A 223 -11.89 9.37 -8.67
C THR A 223 -12.56 8.30 -7.80
N THR A 224 -13.47 7.50 -8.38
CA THR A 224 -14.14 6.39 -7.68
C THR A 224 -13.16 5.31 -7.21
N ILE A 225 -12.15 4.96 -8.03
CA ILE A 225 -11.09 4.03 -7.62
C ILE A 225 -10.30 4.59 -6.44
N ASN A 226 -9.94 5.88 -6.48
CA ASN A 226 -9.21 6.54 -5.41
C ASN A 226 -10.00 6.61 -4.09
N THR A 227 -11.31 6.85 -4.15
CA THR A 227 -12.16 6.87 -2.94
C THR A 227 -12.29 5.47 -2.36
N HIS A 228 -12.51 4.44 -3.19
CA HIS A 228 -12.61 3.06 -2.73
C HIS A 228 -11.34 2.58 -2.00
N LEU A 229 -10.15 2.91 -2.53
CA LEU A 229 -8.89 2.56 -1.89
C LEU A 229 -8.64 3.29 -0.56
N ARG A 230 -9.21 4.49 -0.39
CA ARG A 230 -9.10 5.24 0.87
C ARG A 230 -10.01 4.67 1.95
N GLU A 231 -11.11 4.00 1.58
CA GLU A 231 -12.03 3.37 2.53
C GLU A 231 -11.47 2.05 3.09
N THR A 232 -10.70 1.32 2.27
CA THR A 232 -10.11 0.03 2.67
C THR A 232 -8.83 0.17 3.48
N LEU A 233 -8.22 1.35 3.49
CA LEU A 233 -6.94 1.61 4.17
C LEU A 233 -7.10 2.52 5.40
N PRO A 234 -6.23 2.36 6.42
CA PRO A 234 -6.13 3.36 7.49
C PRO A 234 -5.96 4.77 6.93
N LYS A 235 -6.53 5.74 7.64
CA LYS A 235 -6.29 7.17 7.39
C LYS A 235 -4.90 7.54 7.90
N ILE A 236 -3.92 7.44 7.02
CA ILE A 236 -2.53 7.78 7.30
C ILE A 236 -2.23 9.19 6.77
N PRO A 237 -1.49 10.03 7.52
CA PRO A 237 -1.21 11.41 7.13
C PRO A 237 -0.14 11.57 6.03
N TYR A 238 0.57 10.50 5.64
CA TYR A 238 1.62 10.53 4.61
C TYR A 238 1.19 9.85 3.30
N VAL A 239 1.81 10.28 2.20
CA VAL A 239 1.56 9.75 0.85
C VAL A 239 2.15 8.35 0.71
N LYS A 240 1.34 7.39 0.24
CA LYS A 240 1.76 6.02 -0.04
C LYS A 240 2.20 5.87 -1.50
N ALA A 241 2.99 4.84 -1.80
CA ALA A 241 3.41 4.54 -3.18
C ALA A 241 2.22 4.35 -4.13
N ILE A 242 1.15 3.66 -3.67
CA ILE A 242 -0.10 3.52 -4.44
C ILE A 242 -0.79 4.87 -4.71
N ASP A 243 -0.74 5.81 -3.76
CA ASP A 243 -1.35 7.14 -3.93
C ASP A 243 -0.59 7.93 -5.01
N MET A 244 0.75 7.84 -5.02
CA MET A 244 1.58 8.48 -6.06
C MET A 244 1.28 7.91 -7.44
N TYR A 245 1.12 6.59 -7.56
CA TYR A 245 0.79 5.92 -8.81
C TYR A 245 -0.57 6.40 -9.35
N LEU A 246 -1.61 6.36 -8.49
CA LEU A 246 -2.96 6.75 -8.89
C LEU A 246 -3.07 8.25 -9.19
N MET A 247 -2.37 9.09 -8.44
CA MET A 247 -2.27 10.52 -8.74
C MET A 247 -1.58 10.76 -10.08
N GLY A 248 -0.52 10.02 -10.40
CA GLY A 248 0.14 10.06 -11.70
C GLY A 248 -0.83 9.73 -12.84
N CYS A 249 -1.53 8.60 -12.75
CA CYS A 249 -2.52 8.20 -13.74
C CYS A 249 -3.70 9.19 -13.83
N PHE A 250 -4.13 9.78 -12.71
CA PHE A 250 -5.15 10.83 -12.70
C PHE A 250 -4.71 12.07 -13.47
N VAL A 251 -3.45 12.51 -13.30
CA VAL A 251 -2.89 13.64 -14.06
C VAL A 251 -2.88 13.34 -15.56
N PHE A 252 -2.53 12.12 -16.00
CA PHE A 252 -2.57 11.76 -17.42
C PHE A 252 -3.99 11.85 -18.00
N VAL A 253 -4.99 11.32 -17.30
CA VAL A 253 -6.39 11.39 -17.73
C VAL A 253 -6.87 12.84 -17.77
N PHE A 254 -6.51 13.65 -16.78
CA PHE A 254 -6.86 15.07 -16.73
C PHE A 254 -6.23 15.86 -17.88
N MET A 255 -4.97 15.58 -18.23
CA MET A 255 -4.29 16.19 -19.36
C MET A 255 -4.93 15.83 -20.71
N ALA A 256 -5.46 14.61 -20.86
CA ALA A 256 -6.22 14.22 -22.06
C ALA A 256 -7.51 15.03 -22.22
N LEU A 257 -8.21 15.34 -21.11
CA LEU A 257 -9.38 16.21 -21.14
C LEU A 257 -9.01 17.68 -21.46
N LEU A 258 -7.91 18.17 -20.91
CA LEU A 258 -7.41 19.52 -21.21
C LEU A 258 -6.99 19.69 -22.67
N GLU A 259 -6.39 18.65 -23.27
CA GLU A 259 -6.06 18.64 -24.71
C GLU A 259 -7.30 18.92 -25.55
N TYR A 260 -8.41 18.22 -25.29
CA TYR A 260 -9.66 18.45 -26.01
C TYR A 260 -10.18 19.89 -25.81
N ALA A 261 -10.13 20.41 -24.58
CA ALA A 261 -10.54 21.79 -24.30
C ALA A 261 -9.72 22.81 -25.11
N LEU A 262 -8.41 22.57 -25.24
CA LEU A 262 -7.51 23.40 -26.05
C LEU A 262 -7.82 23.30 -27.55
N VAL A 263 -8.04 22.10 -28.08
CA VAL A 263 -8.44 21.90 -29.49
C VAL A 263 -9.74 22.64 -29.79
N ASN A 264 -10.74 22.47 -28.92
CA ASN A 264 -12.04 23.11 -29.07
C ASN A 264 -11.93 24.65 -29.01
N TYR A 265 -11.11 25.19 -28.09
CA TYR A 265 -10.88 26.63 -27.99
C TYR A 265 -10.13 27.21 -29.20
N ILE A 266 -9.11 26.52 -29.71
CA ILE A 266 -8.36 26.98 -30.89
C ILE A 266 -9.25 26.96 -32.14
N PHE A 267 -10.05 25.91 -32.32
CA PHE A 267 -10.90 25.76 -33.50
C PHE A 267 -12.11 26.69 -33.47
N PHE A 268 -12.94 26.68 -32.42
CA PHE A 268 -14.15 27.50 -32.38
C PHE A 268 -13.91 28.92 -31.86
N GLY A 269 -12.99 29.11 -30.91
CA GLY A 269 -12.67 30.42 -30.35
C GLY A 269 -11.78 31.27 -31.26
N ARG A 270 -10.68 30.68 -31.78
CA ARG A 270 -9.72 31.38 -32.66
C ARG A 270 -9.92 31.12 -34.16
N GLY A 271 -10.70 30.11 -34.56
CA GLY A 271 -10.99 29.82 -35.97
C GLY A 271 -11.64 30.99 -36.72
N PRO A 272 -12.73 31.60 -36.22
CA PRO A 272 -13.37 32.73 -36.88
C PRO A 272 -12.44 33.94 -37.03
N GLN A 273 -11.58 34.19 -36.03
CA GLN A 273 -10.59 35.27 -36.07
C GLN A 273 -9.45 34.99 -37.05
N ARG A 274 -8.99 33.73 -37.16
CA ARG A 274 -7.99 33.31 -38.15
C ARG A 274 -8.54 33.33 -39.56
N GLN A 275 -9.78 32.89 -39.77
CA GLN A 275 -10.45 32.96 -41.07
C GLN A 275 -10.67 34.41 -41.52
N LYS A 276 -11.11 35.31 -40.62
CA LYS A 276 -11.19 36.76 -40.91
C LYS A 276 -9.84 37.35 -41.29
N LYS A 277 -8.77 37.08 -40.51
CA LYS A 277 -7.42 37.57 -40.83
C LYS A 277 -6.85 37.00 -42.13
N ALA A 278 -7.17 35.75 -42.47
CA ALA A 278 -6.75 35.14 -43.73
C ALA A 278 -7.53 35.71 -44.93
N ALA A 279 -8.83 35.94 -44.78
CA ALA A 279 -9.66 36.61 -45.78
C ALA A 279 -9.23 38.07 -46.01
N GLU A 280 -8.92 38.82 -44.95
CA GLU A 280 -8.37 40.19 -45.05
C GLU A 280 -7.02 40.22 -45.77
N LYS A 281 -6.11 39.28 -45.49
CA LYS A 281 -4.83 39.17 -46.20
C LYS A 281 -5.01 38.80 -47.67
N ALA A 282 -5.93 37.87 -47.98
CA ALA A 282 -6.24 37.50 -49.36
C ALA A 282 -6.88 38.66 -50.14
N ALA A 283 -7.78 39.43 -49.51
CA ALA A 283 -8.38 40.62 -50.09
C ALA A 283 -7.35 41.74 -50.34
N SER A 284 -6.41 41.93 -49.40
CA SER A 284 -5.32 42.91 -49.56
C SER A 284 -4.38 42.53 -50.70
N ALA A 285 -4.00 41.26 -50.82
CA ALA A 285 -3.17 40.75 -51.92
C ALA A 285 -3.87 40.83 -53.29
N ASN A 286 -5.19 40.62 -53.34
CA ASN A 286 -5.96 40.78 -54.57
C ASN A 286 -6.06 42.26 -54.99
N ASN A 287 -6.26 43.17 -54.04
CA ASN A 287 -6.25 44.62 -54.32
C ASN A 287 -4.88 45.12 -54.79
N GLU A 288 -3.79 44.56 -54.28
CA GLU A 288 -2.43 44.90 -54.70
C GLU A 288 -2.13 44.42 -56.13
N LYS A 289 -2.56 43.19 -56.48
CA LYS A 289 -2.52 42.68 -57.87
C LYS A 289 -3.36 43.54 -58.82
N MET A 290 -4.57 43.91 -58.41
CA MET A 290 -5.46 44.74 -59.22
C MET A 290 -4.89 46.15 -59.45
N ARG A 291 -4.21 46.75 -58.45
CA ARG A 291 -3.46 48.02 -58.63
C ARG A 291 -2.30 47.88 -59.61
N LEU A 292 -1.57 46.76 -59.57
CA LEU A 292 -0.47 46.48 -60.51
C LEU A 292 -0.98 46.32 -61.95
N ASP A 293 -2.12 45.67 -62.15
CA ASP A 293 -2.74 45.50 -63.48
C ASP A 293 -3.32 46.82 -64.03
N VAL A 294 -3.94 47.66 -63.18
CA VAL A 294 -4.41 49.01 -63.57
C VAL A 294 -3.24 49.91 -63.99
N ASN A 295 -2.11 49.86 -63.28
CA ASN A 295 -0.89 50.59 -63.68
C ASN A 295 -0.32 50.08 -65.02
N LYS A 296 -0.44 48.77 -65.30
CA LYS A 296 -0.04 48.16 -66.58
C LYS A 296 -0.94 48.60 -67.75
N VAL A 297 -2.23 48.78 -67.52
CA VAL A 297 -3.19 49.29 -68.51
C VAL A 297 -3.00 50.79 -68.76
N SER A 298 -2.73 51.58 -67.71
CA SER A 298 -2.42 53.01 -67.85
C SER A 298 -1.12 53.26 -68.64
N SER A 299 -0.11 52.36 -68.50
CA SER A 299 1.12 52.40 -69.30
C SER A 299 0.93 52.10 -70.79
N LYS A 300 -0.19 51.48 -71.21
CA LYS A 300 -0.50 51.20 -72.63
C LYS A 300 -1.34 52.29 -73.30
N GLY A 301 -1.73 53.34 -72.57
CA GLY A 301 -2.61 54.41 -73.03
C GLY A 301 -1.92 55.75 -73.34
N LYS A 302 -0.59 55.80 -73.50
CA LYS A 302 0.07 56.97 -74.11
C LYS A 302 0.20 56.74 -75.62
N PRO A 303 -0.49 57.50 -76.49
CA PRO A 303 -0.21 57.44 -77.92
C PRO A 303 1.24 57.89 -78.11
N SER A 304 2.06 57.04 -78.71
CA SER A 304 3.39 57.43 -79.14
C SER A 304 3.23 58.52 -80.21
N LEU A 305 3.98 59.60 -80.02
CA LEU A 305 4.12 60.76 -80.91
C LEU A 305 4.70 60.41 -82.31
N LEU A 306 4.69 59.14 -82.71
CA LEU A 306 5.45 58.55 -83.80
C LEU A 306 4.61 58.20 -85.04
N LEU A 307 3.30 58.50 -85.01
CA LEU A 307 2.37 58.31 -86.13
C LEU A 307 1.93 59.62 -86.80
N LYS A 308 2.54 60.76 -86.45
CA LYS A 308 2.35 62.07 -87.11
C LYS A 308 3.48 62.48 -88.07
N LEU A 309 4.43 61.58 -88.36
CA LEU A 309 5.61 61.88 -89.20
C LEU A 309 5.71 61.03 -90.49
N ILE A 310 4.64 60.32 -90.89
CA ILE A 310 4.60 59.51 -92.13
C ILE A 310 3.49 60.04 -93.07
N GLU A 311 3.29 61.36 -93.10
CA GLU A 311 2.39 62.03 -94.06
C GLU A 311 3.09 63.19 -94.78
N GLU A 312 4.43 63.12 -94.91
CA GLU A 312 5.25 64.11 -95.66
C GLU A 312 6.30 63.47 -96.60
N CYS A 313 6.20 62.18 -96.93
CA CYS A 313 7.13 61.58 -97.92
C CYS A 313 6.54 60.38 -98.67
N LEU A 314 5.40 60.58 -99.35
CA LEU A 314 5.11 60.20 -100.75
C LEU A 314 3.68 60.61 -101.11
#